data_AF-A0AAX2ABH5-F1
#
_entry.id   AF-A0AAX2ABH5-F1
#
_cell.length_a   1.000
_cell.length_b   1.000
_cell.length_c   1.000
_cell.angle_alpha   90.00
_cell.angle_beta   90.00
_cell.angle_gamma   90.00
#
_symmetry.space_group_name_H-M   'P 1'
#
loop_
_entity.id
_entity.type
_entity.pdbx_description
1 polymer ?
#
loop_
_entity_poly.entity_id
_entity_poly.type
_entity_poly.pdbx_seq_one_letter_code
_entity_poly.pdbx_strand_id
1 'polypeptide(L)'
;MKLIYAGLKPIINEYGIYFKDGKEDKYIYLSFAIEILNALNHEYEKDKKYSCDLQKTNIQTNQIIDTLTTFYPNLQEIVQKKINSYITHLDYEKESVENHLLLSDIEKDVYLNNLQIMREYKIQRATNKIFYFLCIKAITKLIIKNQIKEIDTPFTEKFWHILKSIQGKLFQNKIKTDLKILNINNTLISKLYINIY
;
A
#
# COMPACT_ATOMS: atom_id res chain seq x y z
N MET A 1 9.60 14.13 -4.64
CA MET A 1 8.47 13.56 -3.87
C MET A 1 8.99 13.01 -2.55
N LYS A 2 8.22 13.12 -1.47
CA LYS A 2 8.63 12.62 -0.16
C LYS A 2 7.61 11.58 0.33
N LEU A 3 8.10 10.45 0.85
CA LEU A 3 7.26 9.52 1.61
C LEU A 3 7.38 9.91 3.08
N ILE A 4 6.26 10.33 3.66
CA ILE A 4 6.14 10.63 5.09
C ILE A 4 4.83 10.04 5.58
N TYR A 5 4.82 9.58 6.82
CA TYR A 5 3.59 9.15 7.48
C TYR A 5 2.63 10.35 7.60
N ALA A 6 1.39 10.19 7.14
CA ALA A 6 0.37 11.23 7.29
C ALA A 6 -0.55 10.98 8.50
N GLY A 7 -1.04 9.75 8.72
CA GLY A 7 -1.95 9.44 9.84
C GLY A 7 -3.03 8.41 9.52
N LEU A 8 -4.23 8.58 10.06
CA LEU A 8 -5.42 7.74 9.76
C LEU A 8 -6.22 8.26 8.56
N LYS A 9 -7.18 7.48 8.04
CA LYS A 9 -8.04 7.95 6.94
C LYS A 9 -8.98 9.06 7.46
N PRO A 10 -9.00 10.26 6.84
CA PRO A 10 -9.89 11.31 7.27
C PRO A 10 -11.31 11.05 6.74
N ILE A 11 -12.30 11.49 7.51
CA ILE A 11 -13.70 11.66 7.15
C ILE A 11 -13.98 13.15 7.29
N ILE A 12 -14.42 13.79 6.22
CA ILE A 12 -14.55 15.24 6.13
C ILE A 12 -15.99 15.53 5.74
N ASN A 13 -16.64 16.46 6.43
CA ASN A 13 -17.99 16.91 6.15
C ASN A 13 -18.23 18.33 6.68
N GLU A 14 -19.47 18.80 6.57
CA GLU A 14 -19.95 20.09 7.06
C GLU A 14 -19.87 20.26 8.58
N TYR A 15 -19.73 19.16 9.34
CA TYR A 15 -19.62 19.19 10.80
C TYR A 15 -18.17 19.13 11.30
N GLY A 16 -17.18 18.86 10.43
CA GLY A 16 -15.78 18.81 10.82
C GLY A 16 -14.95 17.74 10.12
N ILE A 17 -13.81 17.42 10.76
CA ILE A 17 -12.85 16.43 10.31
C ILE A 17 -12.70 15.37 11.40
N TYR A 18 -12.91 14.11 11.03
CA TYR A 18 -12.77 12.94 11.90
C TYR A 18 -11.79 11.96 11.29
N PHE A 19 -11.30 11.01 12.09
CA PHE A 19 -10.38 9.98 11.61
C PHE A 19 -10.93 8.60 11.85
N LYS A 20 -10.84 7.74 10.83
CA LYS A 20 -11.36 6.37 10.90
C LYS A 20 -10.31 5.43 11.49
N ASP A 21 -10.65 4.86 12.64
CA ASP A 21 -9.85 3.83 13.29
C ASP A 21 -9.65 2.59 12.40
N GLY A 22 -8.47 1.99 12.52
CA GLY A 22 -8.07 0.82 11.71
C GLY A 22 -7.87 1.11 10.22
N LYS A 23 -7.91 2.37 9.78
CA LYS A 23 -7.57 2.78 8.40
C LYS A 23 -6.24 3.53 8.35
N GLU A 24 -5.21 2.83 8.80
CA GLU A 24 -3.82 3.25 8.78
C GLU A 24 -3.34 3.74 7.41
N ASP A 25 -2.40 4.69 7.45
CA ASP A 25 -1.63 5.07 6.26
C ASP A 25 -0.89 3.86 5.69
N LYS A 26 -0.81 3.76 4.36
CA LYS A 26 -0.01 2.70 3.73
C LYS A 26 1.48 2.85 3.93
N TYR A 27 1.94 4.04 4.35
CA TYR A 27 3.33 4.29 4.73
C TYR A 27 3.89 3.24 5.71
N ILE A 28 3.12 2.87 6.74
CA ILE A 28 3.60 1.97 7.81
C ILE A 28 3.87 0.53 7.35
N TYR A 29 3.41 0.16 6.15
CA TYR A 29 3.63 -1.17 5.57
C TYR A 29 4.74 -1.16 4.50
N LEU A 30 5.28 0.02 4.13
CA LEU A 30 6.22 0.13 3.01
C LEU A 30 7.55 -0.55 3.29
N SER A 31 8.16 -0.33 4.45
CA SER A 31 9.43 -0.97 4.82
C SER A 31 9.33 -2.49 4.77
N PHE A 32 8.33 -3.05 5.45
CA PHE A 32 8.04 -4.48 5.45
C PHE A 32 7.76 -5.05 4.05
N ALA A 33 7.08 -4.29 3.18
CA ALA A 33 6.83 -4.73 1.80
C ALA A 33 8.12 -4.73 0.97
N ILE A 34 9.02 -3.75 1.19
CA ILE A 34 10.34 -3.72 0.55
C ILE A 34 11.23 -4.85 1.06
N GLU A 35 11.18 -5.21 2.34
CA GLU A 35 11.89 -6.39 2.86
C GLU A 35 11.46 -7.66 2.11
N ILE A 36 10.15 -7.88 1.94
CA ILE A 36 9.65 -9.01 1.13
C ILE A 36 10.13 -8.88 -0.32
N LEU A 37 10.05 -7.70 -0.92
CA LEU A 37 10.49 -7.50 -2.30
C LEU A 37 11.96 -7.87 -2.48
N ASN A 38 12.83 -7.41 -1.58
CA ASN A 38 14.27 -7.69 -1.60
C ASN A 38 14.54 -9.17 -1.35
N ALA A 39 13.87 -9.79 -0.37
CA ALA A 39 13.99 -11.20 -0.07
C ALA A 39 13.59 -12.09 -1.26
N LEU A 40 12.70 -11.62 -2.14
CA LEU A 40 12.30 -12.36 -3.34
C LEU A 40 13.13 -12.00 -4.58
N ASN A 41 13.96 -10.96 -4.53
CA ASN A 41 14.69 -10.44 -5.69
C ASN A 41 16.12 -11.02 -5.76
N HIS A 42 16.20 -12.32 -6.01
CA HIS A 42 17.46 -13.03 -6.26
C HIS A 42 17.25 -14.09 -7.35
N GLU A 43 18.32 -14.78 -7.72
CA GLU A 43 18.26 -15.89 -8.66
C GLU A 43 17.71 -17.16 -7.98
N TYR A 44 16.84 -17.88 -8.67
CA TYR A 44 16.18 -19.08 -8.15
C TYR A 44 16.73 -20.33 -8.84
N GLU A 45 17.16 -21.28 -8.01
CA GLU A 45 17.50 -22.64 -8.41
C GLU A 45 16.28 -23.54 -8.22
N LYS A 46 16.15 -24.54 -9.09
CA LYS A 46 15.04 -25.49 -9.04
C LYS A 46 15.08 -26.30 -7.74
N ASP A 47 13.89 -26.53 -7.15
CA ASP A 47 13.66 -27.36 -5.96
C ASP A 47 14.38 -26.90 -4.67
N LYS A 48 14.87 -25.66 -4.63
CA LYS A 48 15.52 -25.07 -3.45
C LYS A 48 14.55 -24.23 -2.63
N LYS A 49 14.58 -24.41 -1.31
CA LYS A 49 13.90 -23.51 -0.36
C LYS A 49 14.83 -22.37 0.02
N TYR A 50 14.30 -21.16 0.00
CA TYR A 50 15.01 -19.96 0.40
C TYR A 50 14.42 -19.44 1.71
N SER A 51 15.28 -19.09 2.65
CA SER A 51 14.91 -18.41 3.88
C SER A 51 15.70 -17.12 3.95
N CYS A 52 15.03 -16.02 4.24
CA CYS A 52 15.65 -14.72 4.45
C CYS A 52 15.25 -14.25 5.84
N ASP A 53 16.24 -13.88 6.65
CA ASP A 53 15.96 -13.18 7.89
C ASP A 53 15.48 -11.77 7.54
N LEU A 54 14.19 -11.54 7.73
CA LEU A 54 13.60 -10.20 7.67
C LEU A 54 14.15 -9.42 8.86
N GLN A 55 15.36 -8.86 8.69
CA GLN A 55 15.97 -8.02 9.68
C GLN A 55 15.09 -6.79 9.88
N LYS A 56 14.91 -6.37 11.13
CA LYS A 56 14.19 -5.16 11.55
C LYS A 56 14.93 -3.91 11.05
N THR A 57 15.05 -3.76 9.74
CA THR A 57 15.83 -2.71 9.12
C THR A 57 14.95 -1.49 8.97
N ASN A 58 15.42 -0.39 9.52
CA ASN A 58 14.77 0.90 9.38
C ASN A 58 15.03 1.41 7.95
N ILE A 59 14.43 0.75 6.94
CA ILE A 59 14.62 1.07 5.53
C ILE A 59 14.22 2.52 5.32
N GLN A 60 15.19 3.33 4.94
CA GLN A 60 14.97 4.76 4.75
C GLN A 60 14.13 5.00 3.50
N THR A 61 13.39 6.12 3.49
CA THR A 61 12.48 6.46 2.39
C THR A 61 13.16 6.56 1.02
N ASN A 62 14.40 7.08 0.96
CA ASN A 62 15.22 7.07 -0.26
C ASN A 62 15.45 5.64 -0.76
N GLN A 63 15.84 4.71 0.12
CA GLN A 63 16.08 3.31 -0.24
C GLN A 63 14.82 2.64 -0.81
N ILE A 64 13.63 2.98 -0.30
CA ILE A 64 12.34 2.50 -0.84
C ILE A 64 12.15 2.98 -2.29
N ILE A 65 12.41 4.27 -2.55
CA ILE A 65 12.28 4.88 -3.88
C ILE A 65 13.31 4.27 -4.83
N ASP A 66 14.57 4.14 -4.40
CA ASP A 66 15.67 3.58 -5.19
C ASP A 66 15.37 2.13 -5.57
N THR A 67 14.94 1.32 -4.60
CA THR A 67 14.53 -0.08 -4.83
C THR A 67 13.43 -0.15 -5.89
N LEU A 68 12.36 0.64 -5.75
CA LEU A 68 11.26 0.63 -6.71
C LEU A 68 11.64 1.17 -8.09
N THR A 69 12.63 2.06 -8.17
CA THR A 69 13.12 2.62 -9.43
C THR A 69 13.79 1.53 -10.27
N THR A 70 14.44 0.54 -9.65
CA THR A 70 14.99 -0.63 -10.37
C THR A 70 13.91 -1.44 -11.11
N PHE A 71 12.68 -1.49 -10.57
CA PHE A 71 11.54 -2.17 -11.18
C PHE A 71 10.73 -1.28 -12.13
N TYR A 72 10.83 0.04 -11.96
CA TYR A 72 10.08 1.04 -12.69
C TYR A 72 11.00 2.23 -13.04
N PRO A 73 11.74 2.20 -14.15
CA PRO A 73 12.64 3.30 -14.53
C PRO A 73 11.95 4.66 -14.60
N ASN A 74 10.67 4.69 -15.04
CA ASN A 74 9.85 5.90 -15.09
C ASN A 74 8.98 6.09 -13.82
N LEU A 75 9.46 5.66 -12.65
CA LEU A 75 8.69 5.68 -11.40
C LEU A 75 8.07 7.04 -11.11
N GLN A 76 8.85 8.11 -11.24
CA GLN A 76 8.40 9.47 -10.96
C GLN A 76 7.23 9.89 -11.85
N GLU A 77 7.29 9.60 -13.15
CA GLU A 77 6.21 9.89 -14.10
C GLU A 77 4.93 9.11 -13.75
N ILE A 78 5.06 7.82 -13.44
CA ILE A 78 3.94 6.95 -13.06
C ILE A 78 3.25 7.48 -11.81
N VAL A 79 4.02 7.87 -10.79
CA VAL A 79 3.48 8.40 -9.53
C VAL A 79 2.84 9.77 -9.77
N GLN A 80 3.51 10.68 -10.48
CA GLN A 80 2.98 12.01 -10.77
C GLN A 80 1.65 11.94 -11.52
N LYS A 81 1.54 11.07 -12.54
CA LYS A 81 0.28 10.86 -13.28
C LYS A 81 -0.86 10.43 -12.36
N LYS A 82 -0.58 9.50 -11.43
CA LYS A 82 -1.58 9.01 -10.46
C LYS A 82 -1.96 10.07 -9.44
N ILE A 83 -1.01 10.89 -8.98
CA ILE A 83 -1.28 11.99 -8.06
C ILE A 83 -2.09 13.08 -8.75
N ASN A 84 -1.76 13.46 -9.98
CA ASN A 84 -2.52 14.46 -10.73
C ASN A 84 -3.98 14.01 -10.90
N SER A 85 -4.21 12.74 -11.24
CA SER A 85 -5.57 12.17 -11.29
C SER A 85 -6.28 12.22 -9.93
N TYR A 86 -5.56 12.06 -8.83
CA TYR A 86 -6.13 12.19 -7.48
C TYR A 86 -6.44 13.64 -7.12
N ILE A 87 -5.57 14.59 -7.48
CA ILE A 87 -5.78 16.02 -7.30
C ILE A 87 -7.06 16.46 -8.04
N THR A 88 -7.22 16.05 -9.29
CA THR A 88 -8.45 16.30 -10.06
C THR A 88 -9.69 15.73 -9.37
N HIS A 89 -9.60 14.55 -8.75
CA HIS A 89 -10.70 14.00 -7.96
C HIS A 89 -11.03 14.85 -6.72
N LEU A 90 -10.04 15.45 -6.05
CA LEU A 90 -10.27 16.38 -4.95
C LEU A 90 -10.92 17.70 -5.42
N ASP A 91 -10.60 18.14 -6.63
CA ASP A 91 -11.22 19.34 -7.23
C ASP A 91 -12.70 19.09 -7.53
N TYR A 92 -13.03 17.92 -8.10
CA TYR A 92 -14.43 17.52 -8.29
C TYR A 92 -15.19 17.35 -6.98
N GLU A 93 -14.55 16.85 -5.92
CA GLU A 93 -15.16 16.76 -4.59
C GLU A 93 -15.52 18.15 -4.06
N LYS A 94 -14.63 19.13 -4.23
CA LYS A 94 -14.90 20.52 -3.87
C LYS A 94 -16.06 21.12 -4.67
N GLU A 95 -16.03 20.97 -6.00
CA GLU A 95 -17.09 21.45 -6.89
C GLU A 95 -18.45 20.83 -6.56
N SER A 96 -18.47 19.55 -6.17
CA SER A 96 -19.69 18.87 -5.74
C SER A 96 -20.29 19.46 -4.46
N VAL A 97 -19.48 20.02 -3.57
CA VAL A 97 -19.96 20.67 -2.34
C VAL A 97 -20.50 22.07 -2.66
N GLU A 98 -19.82 22.83 -3.52
CA GLU A 98 -20.28 24.16 -3.99
C GLU A 98 -21.70 24.07 -4.58
N ASN A 99 -21.93 23.04 -5.40
CA ASN A 99 -23.20 22.79 -6.08
C ASN A 99 -24.24 22.00 -5.25
N HIS A 100 -23.96 21.70 -3.97
CA HIS A 100 -24.86 20.87 -3.16
C HIS A 100 -26.16 21.61 -2.81
N LEU A 101 -27.32 21.08 -3.20
CA LEU A 101 -28.60 21.78 -3.04
C LEU A 101 -29.18 21.74 -1.61
N LEU A 102 -28.75 20.77 -0.79
CA LEU A 102 -29.32 20.54 0.54
C LEU A 102 -28.49 21.15 1.69
N LEU A 103 -27.30 21.69 1.40
CA LEU A 103 -26.48 22.34 2.43
C LEU A 103 -26.77 23.84 2.44
N SER A 104 -26.88 24.41 3.63
CA SER A 104 -26.87 25.85 3.82
C SER A 104 -25.53 26.45 3.42
N ASP A 105 -25.50 27.76 3.18
CA ASP A 105 -24.27 28.46 2.81
C ASP A 105 -23.17 28.30 3.88
N ILE A 106 -23.54 28.33 5.16
CA ILE A 106 -22.62 28.11 6.28
C ILE A 106 -22.05 26.69 6.26
N GLU A 107 -22.89 25.67 6.03
CA GLU A 107 -22.44 24.28 5.95
C GLU A 107 -21.51 24.05 4.75
N LYS A 108 -21.80 24.67 3.60
CA LYS A 108 -20.91 24.64 2.44
C LYS A 108 -19.57 25.26 2.77
N ASP A 109 -19.57 26.46 3.35
CA ASP A 109 -18.34 27.15 3.73
C ASP A 109 -17.49 26.34 4.70
N VAL A 110 -18.11 25.74 5.73
CA VAL A 110 -17.41 24.88 6.68
C VAL A 110 -16.84 23.65 5.98
N TYR A 111 -17.63 22.97 5.14
CA TYR A 111 -17.16 21.77 4.45
C TYR A 111 -16.02 22.09 3.46
N LEU A 112 -16.13 23.16 2.67
CA LEU A 112 -15.08 23.58 1.74
C LEU A 112 -13.78 23.93 2.47
N ASN A 113 -13.85 24.63 3.60
CA ASN A 113 -12.69 24.92 4.43
C ASN A 113 -12.07 23.63 5.00
N ASN A 114 -12.89 22.69 5.48
CA ASN A 114 -12.41 21.40 5.97
C ASN A 114 -11.71 20.58 4.86
N LEU A 115 -12.25 20.59 3.64
CA LEU A 115 -11.61 19.96 2.47
C LEU A 115 -10.28 20.62 2.13
N GLN A 116 -10.22 21.95 2.16
CA GLN A 116 -9.01 22.72 1.88
C GLN A 116 -7.90 22.42 2.89
N ILE A 117 -8.22 22.44 4.20
CA ILE A 117 -7.27 22.14 5.29
C ILE A 117 -6.68 20.72 5.11
N MET A 118 -7.50 19.77 4.67
CA MET A 118 -7.09 18.37 4.54
C MET A 118 -6.52 18.00 3.17
N ARG A 119 -6.39 18.94 2.24
CA ARG A 119 -5.98 18.66 0.86
C ARG A 119 -4.59 18.02 0.79
N GLU A 120 -3.58 18.66 1.37
CA GLU A 120 -2.20 18.14 1.38
C GLU A 120 -2.09 16.80 2.13
N TYR A 121 -2.84 16.68 3.23
CA TYR A 121 -2.92 15.44 3.99
C TYR A 121 -3.45 14.27 3.12
N LYS A 122 -4.54 14.50 2.37
CA LYS A 122 -5.11 13.51 1.43
C LYS A 122 -4.12 13.17 0.32
N ILE A 123 -3.43 14.16 -0.25
CA ILE A 123 -2.42 13.97 -1.30
C ILE A 123 -1.25 13.11 -0.79
N GLN A 124 -0.74 13.37 0.42
CA GLN A 124 0.34 12.57 1.00
C GLN A 124 -0.10 11.12 1.24
N ARG A 125 -1.30 10.89 1.78
CA ARG A 125 -1.86 9.54 1.94
C ARG A 125 -2.02 8.82 0.61
N ALA A 126 -2.50 9.51 -0.43
CA ALA A 126 -2.63 8.96 -1.77
C ALA A 126 -1.24 8.58 -2.33
N THR A 127 -0.24 9.45 -2.14
CA THR A 127 1.16 9.19 -2.51
C THR A 127 1.67 7.90 -1.86
N ASN A 128 1.56 7.79 -0.54
CA ASN A 128 1.98 6.59 0.20
C ASN A 128 1.27 5.32 -0.31
N LYS A 129 -0.04 5.42 -0.55
CA LYS A 129 -0.86 4.34 -1.11
C LYS A 129 -0.40 3.93 -2.51
N ILE A 130 -0.04 4.88 -3.37
CA ILE A 130 0.46 4.62 -4.73
C ILE A 130 1.76 3.81 -4.65
N PHE A 131 2.74 4.27 -3.86
CA PHE A 131 4.01 3.57 -3.67
C PHE A 131 3.81 2.15 -3.12
N TYR A 132 2.92 2.00 -2.14
CA TYR A 132 2.60 0.70 -1.57
C TYR A 132 2.10 -0.28 -2.65
N PHE A 133 1.14 0.13 -3.47
CA PHE A 133 0.61 -0.76 -4.52
C PHE A 133 1.59 -0.99 -5.68
N LEU A 134 2.53 -0.08 -5.94
CA LEU A 134 3.63 -0.34 -6.87
C LEU A 134 4.56 -1.43 -6.32
N CYS A 135 4.89 -1.39 -5.02
CA CYS A 135 5.66 -2.44 -4.36
C CYS A 135 4.93 -3.79 -4.41
N ILE A 136 3.65 -3.86 -4.04
CA ILE A 136 2.84 -5.10 -4.15
C ILE A 136 2.82 -5.64 -5.59
N LYS A 137 2.75 -4.75 -6.59
CA LYS A 137 2.80 -5.13 -8.00
C LYS A 137 4.16 -5.71 -8.38
N ALA A 138 5.26 -5.13 -7.90
CA ALA A 138 6.62 -5.66 -8.12
C ALA A 138 6.79 -7.05 -7.49
N ILE A 139 6.37 -7.22 -6.23
CA ILE A 139 6.37 -8.52 -5.54
C ILE A 139 5.59 -9.57 -6.34
N THR A 140 4.37 -9.22 -6.76
CA THR A 140 3.52 -10.14 -7.54
C THR A 140 4.17 -10.54 -8.87
N LYS A 141 4.87 -9.61 -9.54
CA LYS A 141 5.62 -9.93 -10.77
C LYS A 141 6.74 -10.93 -10.51
N LEU A 142 7.50 -10.78 -9.43
CA LEU A 142 8.58 -11.73 -9.07
C LEU A 142 8.01 -13.11 -8.75
N ILE A 143 6.92 -13.17 -7.97
CA ILE A 143 6.21 -14.43 -7.67
C ILE A 143 5.85 -15.18 -8.95
N ILE A 144 5.25 -14.48 -9.92
CA ILE A 144 4.82 -15.09 -11.19
C ILE A 144 6.03 -15.49 -12.04
N LYS A 145 7.02 -14.60 -12.18
CA LYS A 145 8.21 -14.83 -12.99
C LYS A 145 9.00 -16.05 -12.52
N ASN A 146 9.17 -16.18 -11.20
CA ASN A 146 9.99 -17.21 -10.58
C ASN A 146 9.17 -18.42 -10.10
N GLN A 147 7.86 -18.45 -10.40
CA GLN A 147 6.93 -19.52 -10.02
C GLN A 147 6.96 -19.86 -8.52
N ILE A 148 7.00 -18.82 -7.68
CA ILE A 148 7.09 -18.98 -6.22
C ILE A 148 5.79 -19.57 -5.68
N LYS A 149 5.89 -20.72 -5.03
CA LYS A 149 4.74 -21.50 -4.53
C LYS A 149 4.34 -21.18 -3.09
N GLU A 150 5.26 -20.63 -2.30
CA GLU A 150 5.07 -20.40 -0.87
C GLU A 150 5.86 -19.17 -0.41
N ILE A 151 5.25 -18.36 0.46
CA ILE A 151 5.91 -17.26 1.17
C ILE A 151 5.57 -17.35 2.65
N ASP A 152 6.60 -17.37 3.48
CA ASP A 152 6.49 -17.45 4.93
C ASP A 152 6.98 -16.17 5.59
N THR A 153 6.23 -15.70 6.59
CA THR A 153 6.61 -14.52 7.38
C THR A 153 6.23 -14.73 8.85
N PRO A 154 6.92 -14.08 9.80
CA PRO A 154 6.44 -14.01 11.18
C PRO A 154 5.03 -13.43 11.22
N PHE A 155 4.15 -13.99 12.06
CA PHE A 155 2.80 -13.44 12.21
C PHE A 155 2.83 -12.08 12.90
N THR A 156 2.59 -11.03 12.12
CA THR A 156 2.34 -9.66 12.59
C THR A 156 1.20 -9.05 11.79
N GLU A 157 0.52 -8.05 12.35
CA GLU A 157 -0.53 -7.31 11.64
C GLU A 157 -0.02 -6.71 10.32
N LYS A 158 1.26 -6.28 10.28
CA LYS A 158 1.89 -5.69 9.10
C LYS A 158 2.11 -6.72 7.99
N PHE A 159 2.73 -7.85 8.32
CA PHE A 159 2.94 -8.93 7.33
C PHE A 159 1.61 -9.53 6.86
N TRP A 160 0.66 -9.75 7.77
CA TRP A 160 -0.66 -10.23 7.42
C TRP A 160 -1.36 -9.31 6.40
N HIS A 161 -1.35 -8.00 6.63
CA HIS A 161 -1.93 -7.03 5.70
C HIS A 161 -1.23 -7.05 4.33
N ILE A 162 0.09 -7.18 4.31
CA ILE A 162 0.88 -7.23 3.06
C ILE A 162 0.58 -8.52 2.29
N LEU A 163 0.59 -9.68 2.95
CA LEU A 163 0.24 -10.96 2.32
C LEU A 163 -1.20 -10.95 1.79
N LYS A 164 -2.15 -10.33 2.51
CA LYS A 164 -3.52 -10.10 2.00
C LYS A 164 -3.55 -9.24 0.75
N SER A 165 -2.72 -8.20 0.68
CA SER A 165 -2.63 -7.33 -0.50
C SER A 165 -1.99 -8.05 -1.69
N ILE A 166 -0.97 -8.89 -1.45
CA ILE A 166 -0.37 -9.77 -2.47
C ILE A 166 -1.39 -10.79 -2.96
N GLN A 167 -2.10 -11.48 -2.06
CA GLN A 167 -3.20 -12.40 -2.37
C GLN A 167 -4.25 -11.74 -3.26
N GLY A 168 -4.71 -10.54 -2.90
CA GLY A 168 -5.68 -9.79 -3.71
C GLY A 168 -5.13 -9.44 -5.10
N LYS A 169 -3.84 -9.14 -5.22
CA LYS A 169 -3.21 -8.84 -6.51
C LYS A 169 -2.98 -10.07 -7.37
N LEU A 170 -2.61 -11.21 -6.77
CA LEU A 170 -2.50 -12.51 -7.45
C LEU A 170 -3.87 -12.97 -7.96
N PHE A 171 -4.92 -12.80 -7.16
CA PHE A 171 -6.29 -13.10 -7.57
C PHE A 171 -6.74 -12.32 -8.82
N GLN A 172 -6.35 -11.04 -8.94
CA GLN A 172 -6.60 -10.26 -10.16
C GLN A 172 -5.91 -10.85 -11.41
N ASN A 173 -4.83 -11.61 -11.24
CA ASN A 173 -4.16 -12.36 -12.30
C ASN A 173 -4.68 -13.80 -12.42
N LYS A 174 -5.85 -14.12 -11.82
CA LYS A 174 -6.49 -15.44 -11.80
C LYS A 174 -5.67 -16.55 -11.12
N ILE A 175 -4.71 -16.18 -10.26
CA ILE A 175 -3.90 -17.11 -9.48
C ILE A 175 -4.59 -17.37 -8.14
N LYS A 176 -4.87 -18.64 -7.85
CA LYS A 176 -5.47 -19.04 -6.57
C LYS A 176 -4.40 -19.03 -5.48
N THR A 177 -4.76 -18.53 -4.31
CA THR A 177 -3.86 -18.48 -3.15
C THR A 177 -4.62 -18.85 -1.89
N ASP A 178 -3.91 -19.37 -0.91
CA ASP A 178 -4.44 -19.73 0.40
C ASP A 178 -3.52 -19.14 1.47
N LEU A 179 -4.06 -18.33 2.38
CA LEU A 179 -3.29 -17.64 3.41
C LEU A 179 -3.68 -18.19 4.78
N LYS A 180 -2.74 -18.84 5.46
CA LYS A 180 -2.95 -19.50 6.75
C LYS A 180 -2.05 -18.93 7.83
N ILE A 181 -2.50 -19.11 9.06
CA ILE A 181 -1.69 -18.93 10.27
C ILE A 181 -1.35 -20.32 10.77
N LEU A 182 -0.06 -20.58 10.98
CA LEU A 182 0.44 -21.83 11.54
C LEU A 182 1.14 -21.54 12.86
N ASN A 183 1.01 -22.47 13.82
CA ASN A 183 1.79 -22.45 15.04
C ASN A 183 2.87 -23.52 14.93
N ILE A 184 4.14 -23.11 14.89
CA ILE A 184 5.29 -24.00 14.81
C ILE A 184 6.19 -23.67 16.00
N ASN A 185 6.40 -24.64 16.89
CA ASN A 185 7.26 -24.48 18.08
C ASN A 185 6.92 -23.22 18.91
N ASN A 186 5.63 -23.02 19.21
CA ASN A 186 5.09 -21.84 19.91
C ASN A 186 5.29 -20.49 19.18
N THR A 187 5.68 -20.50 17.91
CA THR A 187 5.81 -19.31 17.08
C THR A 187 4.71 -19.28 16.04
N LEU A 188 3.98 -18.16 15.96
CA LEU A 188 2.98 -17.94 14.92
C LEU A 188 3.62 -17.46 13.62
N ILE A 189 3.29 -18.12 12.52
CA ILE A 189 3.79 -17.84 11.17
C ILE A 189 2.61 -17.62 10.24
N SER A 190 2.69 -16.61 9.38
CA SER A 190 1.76 -16.44 8.25
C SER A 190 2.37 -17.09 7.02
N LYS A 191 1.64 -18.03 6.42
CA LYS A 191 2.06 -18.75 5.22
C LYS A 191 1.08 -18.50 4.08
N LEU A 192 1.58 -17.95 2.97
CA LEU A 192 0.85 -17.74 1.74
C LEU A 192 1.21 -18.84 0.73
N TYR A 193 0.29 -19.76 0.49
CA TYR A 193 0.38 -20.75 -0.58
C TYR A 193 -0.11 -20.17 -1.89
N ILE A 194 0.60 -20.43 -2.97
CA ILE A 194 0.37 -19.85 -4.28
C ILE A 194 0.29 -20.99 -5.30
N ASN A 195 -0.89 -21.15 -5.91
CA ASN A 195 -1.14 -22.19 -6.91
C ASN A 195 -0.97 -21.58 -8.31
N ILE A 196 0.28 -21.62 -8.78
CA ILE A 196 0.66 -21.24 -10.15
C ILE A 196 0.58 -22.53 -10.97
N TYR A 197 -0.48 -22.61 -11.79
CA TYR A 197 -0.84 -23.64 -12.79
C TYR A 197 -0.06 -24.97 -12.75
#